data_AF-A0A6B3D146-F1
#
_entry.id   AF-A0A6B3D146-F1
#
_cell.length_a   1.000
_cell.length_b   1.000
_cell.length_c   1.000
_cell.angle_alpha   90.00
_cell.angle_beta   90.00
_cell.angle_gamma   90.00
#
_symmetry.space_group_name_H-M   'P 1'
#
loop_
_entity.id
_entity.type
_entity.pdbx_description
1 polymer ?
#
loop_
_entity_poly.entity_id
_entity_poly.type
_entity_poly.pdbx_seq_one_letter_code
_entity_poly.pdbx_strand_id
1 'polypeptide(L)' 'MPLPLYLLALAVFAMGTSEFMLAGLLPDIASDLDVTVATAGALTSAFAVGMVVGAPLVAALARHWPRRAALLVFVL' A
#
# COMPACT_ATOMS: atom_id res chain seq x y z
N MET A 1 -21.89 -9.61 -13.46
CA MET A 1 -21.15 -8.89 -12.40
C MET A 1 -21.00 -7.44 -12.85
N PRO A 2 -21.22 -6.44 -11.99
CA PRO A 2 -21.20 -5.02 -12.38
C PRO A 2 -19.79 -4.54 -12.76
N LEU A 3 -19.66 -3.81 -13.88
CA LEU A 3 -18.39 -3.27 -14.41
C LEU A 3 -17.51 -2.54 -13.35
N PRO A 4 -18.06 -1.72 -12.43
CA PRO A 4 -17.25 -1.05 -11.42
C PRO A 4 -16.44 -1.97 -10.51
N LEU A 5 -16.87 -3.23 -10.30
CA LEU A 5 -16.10 -4.17 -9.50
C LEU A 5 -14.80 -4.60 -10.19
N TYR A 6 -14.81 -4.74 -11.52
CA TYR A 6 -13.58 -5.05 -12.26
C TYR A 6 -12.59 -3.87 -12.22
N LEU A 7 -13.10 -2.64 -12.31
CA LEU A 7 -12.28 -1.44 -12.15
C LEU A 7 -11.68 -1.35 -10.75
N LEU A 8 -12.48 -1.64 -9.71
CA LEU A 8 -12.00 -1.66 -8.34
C LEU A 8 -10.96 -2.77 -8.13
N ALA A 9 -11.20 -3.96 -8.68
CA ALA A 9 -10.25 -5.07 -8.61
C ALA A 9 -8.92 -4.71 -9.27
N LEU A 10 -8.96 -4.06 -10.44
CA LEU A 10 -7.76 -3.59 -11.14
C LEU A 10 -7.01 -2.53 -10.32
N ALA A 11 -7.71 -1.58 -9.71
CA ALA A 11 -7.11 -0.55 -8.88
C ALA A 11 -6.42 -1.16 -7.64
N VAL A 12 -7.11 -2.05 -6.92
CA VAL A 12 -6.55 -2.76 -5.76
C VAL A 12 -5.36 -3.64 -6.16
N PHE A 13 -5.44 -4.29 -7.33
CA PHE A 13 -4.35 -5.09 -7.88
C PHE A 13 -3.11 -4.25 -8.19
N ALA A 14 -3.29 -3.10 -8.85
CA ALA A 14 -2.18 -2.20 -9.17
C ALA A 14 -1.55 -1.60 -7.91
N MET A 15 -2.37 -1.23 -6.93
CA MET A 15 -1.92 -0.75 -5.63
C MET A 15 -1.09 -1.80 -4.90
N GLY A 16 -1.61 -3.03 -4.77
CA GLY A 16 -0.88 -4.13 -4.14
C GLY A 16 0.42 -4.46 -4.88
N THR A 17 0.38 -4.50 -6.21
CA THR A 17 1.59 -4.75 -7.02
C THR A 17 2.67 -3.70 -6.76
N SER A 18 2.29 -2.42 -6.67
CA SER A 18 3.23 -1.32 -6.40
C SER A 18 3.87 -1.44 -5.01
N GLU A 19 3.10 -1.83 -3.99
CA GLU A 19 3.59 -2.03 -2.63
C GLU A 19 4.55 -3.22 -2.52
N PHE A 20 4.24 -4.35 -3.16
CA PHE A 20 5.08 -5.55 -3.10
C PHE A 20 6.28 -5.49 -4.05
N MET A 21 6.23 -4.69 -5.12
CA MET A 21 7.36 -4.51 -6.04
C MET A 21 8.59 -3.93 -5.31
N LEU A 22 8.37 -3.11 -4.27
CA LEU A 22 9.45 -2.59 -3.42
C LEU A 22 10.37 -3.72 -2.92
N ALA A 23 9.80 -4.88 -2.57
CA ALA A 23 10.55 -6.03 -2.07
C ALA A 23 11.59 -6.54 -3.08
N GLY A 24 11.28 -6.44 -4.39
CA GLY A 24 12.19 -6.81 -5.48
C GLY A 24 13.29 -5.78 -5.73
N LEU A 25 13.07 -4.52 -5.33
CA LEU A 25 14.02 -3.41 -5.50
C LEU A 25 14.94 -3.23 -4.28
N LEU A 26 14.76 -4.01 -3.21
CA LEU A 26 15.60 -3.91 -2.01
C LEU A 26 17.11 -3.99 -2.28
N PRO A 27 17.61 -4.89 -3.16
CA PRO A 27 19.04 -4.95 -3.47
C PRO A 27 19.55 -3.66 -4.09
N ASP A 28 18.78 -3.05 -4.99
CA ASP A 28 19.14 -1.80 -5.66
C ASP A 28 19.12 -0.64 -4.64
N ILE A 29 18.10 -0.56 -3.79
CA ILE A 29 18.01 0.44 -2.70
C ILE A 29 19.19 0.30 -1.73
N ALA A 30 19.55 -0.94 -1.38
CA ALA A 30 20.68 -1.21 -0.50
C ALA A 30 22.01 -0.76 -1.11
N SER A 31 22.19 -1.01 -2.42
CA SER A 31 23.35 -0.56 -3.18
C SER A 31 23.44 0.97 -3.26
N ASP A 32 22.32 1.65 -3.54
CA ASP A 32 22.27 3.11 -3.67
C ASP A 32 22.51 3.85 -2.35
N LEU A 33 22.13 3.24 -1.22
CA LEU A 33 22.31 3.81 0.12
C LEU A 33 23.58 3.32 0.83
N ASP A 34 24.39 2.46 0.18
CA ASP A 34 25.60 1.82 0.74
C ASP A 34 25.33 1.09 2.08
N VAL A 35 24.20 0.37 2.15
CA VAL A 35 23.79 -0.43 3.32
C VAL A 35 23.60 -1.89 2.95
N THR A 36 23.49 -2.76 3.96
CA THR A 36 23.18 -4.17 3.72
C THR A 36 21.71 -4.35 3.30
N VAL A 37 21.43 -5.39 2.50
CA VAL A 37 20.05 -5.78 2.14
C VAL A 37 19.20 -6.06 3.39
N ALA A 38 19.80 -6.61 4.45
CA ALA A 38 19.12 -6.83 5.71
C ALA A 38 18.66 -5.51 6.37
N THR A 39 19.48 -4.47 6.31
CA THR A 39 19.14 -3.13 6.79
C THR A 39 18.04 -2.49 5.93
N ALA A 40 18.14 -2.59 4.60
CA ALA A 40 17.06 -2.16 3.71
C ALA A 40 15.75 -2.94 3.98
N GLY A 41 15.84 -4.20 4.42
CA GLY A 41 14.76 -5.04 4.93
C GLY A 41 13.91 -4.39 6.02
N ALA A 42 14.51 -3.54 6.85
CA ALA A 42 13.79 -2.83 7.90
C ALA A 42 12.70 -1.89 7.35
N LEU A 43 12.83 -1.40 6.11
CA LEU A 43 11.80 -0.60 5.45
C LEU A 43 10.51 -1.39 5.27
N THR A 44 10.61 -2.66 4.87
CA THR A 44 9.45 -3.56 4.73
C THR A 44 8.78 -3.81 6.08
N SER A 45 9.56 -4.01 7.15
CA SER A 45 9.01 -4.18 8.50
C SER A 45 8.31 -2.91 9.00
N ALA A 46 8.93 -1.73 8.79
CA ALA A 46 8.34 -0.45 9.15
C ALA A 46 7.03 -0.19 8.38
N PHE A 47 7.01 -0.51 7.08
CA PHE A 47 5.80 -0.45 6.26
C PHE A 47 4.69 -1.37 6.80
N ALA A 48 5.00 -2.61 7.14
CA ALA A 48 4.04 -3.55 7.70
C ALA A 48 3.41 -3.04 9.02
N VAL A 49 4.23 -2.49 9.92
CA VAL A 49 3.73 -1.83 11.15
C VAL A 49 2.83 -0.64 10.80
N GLY A 50 3.25 0.16 9.82
CA GLY A 50 2.47 1.27 9.29
C GLY A 50 1.11 0.84 8.75
N MET A 51 1.02 -0.26 8.00
CA MET A 51 -0.25 -0.80 7.51
C MET A 51 -1.15 -1.30 8.64
N VAL A 52 -0.59 -2.06 9.60
CA VAL A 52 -1.34 -2.63 10.72
C VAL A 52 -2.02 -1.55 11.56
N VAL A 53 -1.37 -0.39 11.73
CA VAL A 53 -1.90 0.72 12.51
C VAL A 53 -2.70 1.70 11.65
N GLY A 54 -2.18 2.03 10.47
CA GLY A 54 -2.76 3.01 9.55
C GLY A 54 -4.09 2.57 8.97
N ALA A 55 -4.22 1.33 8.51
CA ALA A 55 -5.46 0.83 7.93
C ALA A 55 -6.66 0.93 8.88
N PRO A 56 -6.61 0.43 10.14
CA PRO A 56 -7.73 0.57 11.07
C PRO A 56 -7.97 2.03 11.50
N LEU A 57 -6.93 2.85 11.64
CA LEU A 57 -7.10 4.28 11.94
C LEU A 57 -7.86 5.01 10.82
N VAL A 58 -7.43 4.82 9.57
CA VAL A 58 -8.07 5.41 8.40
C VAL A 58 -9.49 4.89 8.25
N ALA A 59 -9.72 3.58 8.45
CA ALA A 59 -11.06 2.99 8.42
C ALA A 59 -11.98 3.58 9.52
N ALA A 60 -11.46 3.80 10.72
CA ALA A 60 -12.21 4.42 11.82
C ALA A 60 -12.57 5.88 11.52
N LEU A 61 -11.65 6.64 10.93
CA LEU A 61 -11.88 8.03 10.51
C LEU A 61 -12.89 8.13 9.35
N ALA A 62 -12.77 7.23 8.37
CA ALA A 62 -13.62 7.21 7.18
C ALA A 62 -15.00 6.56 7.41
N ARG A 63 -15.29 6.03 8.61
CA ARG A 63 -16.51 5.25 8.89
C ARG A 63 -17.82 5.99 8.60
N HIS A 64 -17.82 7.32 8.72
CA HIS A 64 -19.00 8.16 8.47
C HIS A 64 -19.02 8.77 7.07
N TRP A 65 -18.00 8.50 6.24
CA TRP A 65 -17.93 9.08 4.91
C TRP A 65 -18.89 8.36 3.97
N PRO A 66 -19.53 9.10 3.03
CA PRO A 66 -20.31 8.46 1.99
C PRO A 66 -19.37 7.60 1.14
N ARG A 67 -19.77 6.34 0.88
CA ARG A 67 -18.92 5.34 0.20
C ARG A 67 -18.26 5.84 -1.08
N ARG A 68 -18.95 6.70 -1.84
CA ARG A 68 -18.42 7.31 -3.08
C ARG A 68 -17.26 8.26 -2.81
N ALA A 69 -17.34 9.09 -1.76
CA ALA A 69 -16.25 9.99 -1.39
C ALA A 69 -15.05 9.23 -0.85
N ALA A 70 -15.27 8.20 -0.01
CA ALA A 70 -14.20 7.32 0.45
C ALA A 70 -13.49 6.64 -0.72
N LEU A 71 -14.24 6.07 -1.68
CA LEU A 71 -13.66 5.46 -2.87
C LEU A 71 -12.86 6.47 -3.70
N LEU A 72 -13.37 7.68 -3.91
CA LEU A 72 -12.65 8.70 -4.67
C LEU A 72 -11.37 9.16 -3.96
N VAL A 73 -11.35 9.24 -2.63
CA VAL A 73 -10.17 9.72 -1.88
C VAL A 73 -9.12 8.64 -1.68
N PHE A 74 -9.50 7.36 -1.59
CA PHE A 74 -8.54 6.28 -1.36
C PHE A 74 -8.03 5.61 -2.62
N VAL A 75 -8.76 5.74 -3.74
CA VAL A 75 -8.40 5.10 -5.02
C VAL A 75 -7.76 6.08 -6.01
N LEU A 76 -8.05 7.39 -5.93
CA LEU A 76 -7.28 8.43 -6.63
C LEU A 76 -6.18 8.97 -5.73
#